data_AF-A0A949MQZ6-F1
#
_entry.id   AF-A0A949MQZ6-F1
#
_cell.length_a   1.000
_cell.length_b   1.000
_cell.length_c   1.000
_cell.angle_alpha   90.00
_cell.angle_beta   90.00
_cell.angle_gamma   90.00
#
_symmetry.space_group_name_H-M   'P 1'
#
loop_
_entity.id
_entity.type
_entity.pdbx_description
1 polymer ?
#
loop_
_entity_poly.entity_id
_entity_poly.type
_entity_poly.pdbx_seq_one_letter_code
_entity_poly.pdbx_strand_id
1 'polypeptide(L)'
;MAPTSAEAQNSPRSGPSVIPANLTPQQKLVRDKFIYKKLEQVDALIKQGHAVQARQIMKELILLDPNPYSSNVHFTLAESCYQLGNNQEAIKHYQLALRYSTGNNTSIYWNIALAYMNMSDYEQASVWARRLLSKNPNAEMRRRAERFLADIGEQQNIQKDVSQHLDSSSTTGSGDYLAYLQANKDINRWPREKLPIKVFIEDDRRVPGFKTAYVSIFLECLEAWTKASKNHLSFQIVNSLEQADLNLIFTANVNDIAQKPGMAPTELGLATTTAYQGEGPYGTIEKSKIQILTHESASNKQLSDDQVKRVCLHEIGHALGLSGHSPNDSDIMHFAMSYRQLPALTKQDKQTIARLYQDYPSSSQLAASQYQPARDTTSPFQSPSQPQFQPTQQTQKLEEQLQQLEGQH
;
A
#
# COMPACT_ATOMS: atom_id res chain seq x y z
N MET A 1 13.63 -30.81 42.49
CA MET A 1 13.39 -31.24 41.09
C MET A 1 13.35 -29.98 40.24
N ALA A 2 14.39 -29.74 39.45
CA ALA A 2 14.46 -28.65 38.48
C ALA A 2 14.05 -29.19 37.10
N PRO A 3 13.26 -28.48 36.28
CA PRO A 3 13.04 -28.89 34.92
C PRO A 3 14.18 -28.39 34.02
N THR A 4 14.74 -29.33 33.29
CA THR A 4 15.82 -29.21 32.31
C THR A 4 15.37 -28.45 31.06
N SER A 5 16.19 -27.47 30.67
CA SER A 5 16.19 -26.78 29.40
C SER A 5 16.74 -27.68 28.28
N ALA A 6 16.03 -27.75 27.16
CA ALA A 6 16.52 -28.30 25.90
C ALA A 6 16.07 -27.41 24.73
N GLU A 7 16.60 -26.19 24.68
CA GLU A 7 16.66 -25.42 23.43
C GLU A 7 17.85 -25.96 22.63
N ALA A 8 17.56 -26.88 21.71
CA ALA A 8 18.51 -27.32 20.70
C ALA A 8 18.85 -26.16 19.77
N GLN A 9 20.05 -25.61 19.96
CA GLN A 9 20.69 -24.65 19.07
C GLN A 9 20.93 -25.26 17.69
N ASN A 10 19.97 -25.13 16.77
CA ASN A 10 20.23 -25.32 15.35
C ASN A 10 20.67 -23.98 14.74
N SER A 11 21.96 -23.70 14.87
CA SER A 11 22.63 -22.56 14.24
C SER A 11 22.80 -22.81 12.73
N PRO A 12 22.28 -21.96 11.83
CA PRO A 12 22.77 -21.94 10.46
C PRO A 12 24.24 -21.49 10.49
N ARG A 13 25.14 -22.34 9.99
CA ARG A 13 26.58 -22.07 9.89
C ARG A 13 26.81 -20.71 9.21
N SER A 14 27.63 -19.87 9.84
CA SER A 14 28.23 -18.70 9.20
C SER A 14 28.90 -19.12 7.89
N GLY A 15 28.60 -18.41 6.80
CA GLY A 15 29.43 -18.50 5.60
C GLY A 15 30.90 -18.23 5.97
N PRO A 16 31.87 -18.84 5.28
CA PRO A 16 33.27 -18.76 5.67
C PRO A 16 33.76 -17.32 5.52
N SER A 17 34.10 -16.67 6.65
CA SER A 17 34.87 -15.43 6.65
C SER A 17 36.24 -15.72 6.02
N VAL A 18 36.62 -14.95 5.01
CA VAL A 18 37.86 -15.17 4.24
C VAL A 18 39.05 -14.45 4.90
N ILE A 19 38.79 -13.64 5.94
CA ILE A 19 39.82 -12.90 6.66
C ILE A 19 40.36 -13.71 7.84
N PRO A 20 41.69 -13.79 8.04
CA PRO A 20 42.26 -14.39 9.23
C PRO A 20 41.78 -13.70 10.51
N ALA A 21 41.37 -14.48 11.51
CA ALA A 21 40.76 -14.00 12.75
C ALA A 21 41.63 -13.00 13.55
N ASN A 22 42.95 -12.96 13.30
CA ASN A 22 43.92 -12.17 14.05
C ASN A 22 44.62 -11.11 13.16
N LEU A 23 43.87 -10.12 12.69
CA LEU A 23 44.45 -8.93 12.05
C LEU A 23 45.15 -8.02 13.06
N THR A 24 46.30 -7.45 12.67
CA THR A 24 46.96 -6.38 13.45
C THR A 24 46.10 -5.10 13.45
N PRO A 25 46.29 -4.18 14.41
CA PRO A 25 45.56 -2.90 14.43
C PRO A 25 45.66 -2.11 13.11
N GLN A 26 46.83 -2.14 12.47
CA GLN A 26 47.04 -1.46 11.19
C GLN A 26 46.29 -2.14 10.04
N GLN A 27 46.25 -3.48 10.01
CA GLN A 27 45.46 -4.23 9.03
C GLN A 27 43.96 -4.00 9.21
N LYS A 28 43.47 -3.94 10.47
CA LYS A 28 42.08 -3.60 10.78
C LYS A 28 41.74 -2.19 10.27
N LEU A 29 42.59 -1.19 10.51
CA LEU A 29 42.37 0.17 10.03
C LEU A 29 42.29 0.25 8.50
N VAL A 30 43.18 -0.46 7.78
CA VAL A 30 43.16 -0.51 6.32
C VAL A 30 41.87 -1.15 5.80
N ARG A 31 41.46 -2.27 6.39
CA ARG A 31 40.19 -2.95 6.07
C ARG A 31 39.00 -2.02 6.32
N ASP A 32 38.95 -1.38 7.47
CA ASP A 32 37.82 -0.55 7.88
C ASP A 32 37.69 0.71 6.99
N LYS A 33 38.81 1.32 6.58
CA LYS A 33 38.82 2.41 5.58
C LYS A 33 38.33 1.94 4.20
N PHE A 34 38.72 0.73 3.78
CA PHE A 34 38.25 0.15 2.53
C PHE A 34 36.72 -0.07 2.55
N ILE A 35 36.20 -0.65 3.64
CA ILE A 35 34.76 -0.88 3.82
C ILE A 35 34.00 0.44 3.79
N TYR A 36 34.46 1.45 4.53
CA TYR A 36 33.84 2.77 4.57
C TYR A 36 33.70 3.40 3.17
N LYS A 37 34.78 3.40 2.37
CA LYS A 37 34.75 3.93 1.00
C LYS A 37 33.77 3.17 0.10
N LYS A 38 33.67 1.86 0.26
CA LYS A 38 32.71 1.04 -0.49
C LYS A 38 31.26 1.31 -0.08
N LEU A 39 31.01 1.60 1.20
CA LEU A 39 29.69 2.00 1.68
C LEU A 39 29.25 3.36 1.11
N GLU A 40 30.15 4.34 0.99
CA GLU A 40 29.81 5.60 0.29
C GLU A 40 29.38 5.37 -1.17
N GLN A 41 30.04 4.42 -1.86
CA GLN A 41 29.65 4.03 -3.21
C GLN A 41 28.28 3.34 -3.24
N VAL A 42 27.99 2.46 -2.26
CA VAL A 42 26.69 1.81 -2.11
C VAL A 42 25.59 2.86 -1.92
N ASP A 43 25.79 3.84 -1.04
CA ASP A 43 24.83 4.91 -0.77
C ASP A 43 24.53 5.73 -2.03
N ALA A 44 25.57 6.07 -2.82
CA ALA A 44 25.41 6.77 -4.08
C ALA A 44 24.60 5.96 -5.11
N LEU A 45 24.89 4.66 -5.23
CA LEU A 45 24.18 3.77 -6.14
C LEU A 45 22.70 3.58 -5.75
N ILE A 46 22.41 3.44 -4.45
CA ILE A 46 21.04 3.34 -3.95
C ILE A 46 20.26 4.62 -4.28
N LYS A 47 20.85 5.81 -4.07
CA LYS A 47 20.23 7.10 -4.42
C LYS A 47 19.95 7.24 -5.92
N GLN A 48 20.72 6.58 -6.76
CA GLN A 48 20.55 6.56 -8.22
C GLN A 48 19.61 5.42 -8.70
N GLY A 49 19.08 4.59 -7.80
CA GLY A 49 18.24 3.45 -8.16
C GLY A 49 18.99 2.22 -8.68
N HIS A 50 20.33 2.23 -8.64
CA HIS A 50 21.18 1.13 -9.11
C HIS A 50 21.34 0.02 -8.05
N ALA A 51 20.21 -0.52 -7.59
CA ALA A 51 20.14 -1.47 -6.46
C ALA A 51 20.92 -2.78 -6.70
N VAL A 52 21.00 -3.26 -7.94
CA VAL A 52 21.73 -4.50 -8.28
C VAL A 52 23.24 -4.33 -8.07
N GLN A 53 23.79 -3.21 -8.52
CA GLN A 53 25.22 -2.90 -8.36
C GLN A 53 25.57 -2.68 -6.88
N ALA A 54 24.72 -1.94 -6.16
CA ALA A 54 24.85 -1.77 -4.71
C ALA A 54 24.88 -3.11 -3.97
N ARG A 55 23.97 -4.02 -4.33
CA ARG A 55 23.91 -5.38 -3.75
C ARG A 55 25.15 -6.21 -4.05
N GLN A 56 25.74 -6.07 -5.24
CA GLN A 56 26.98 -6.78 -5.58
C GLN A 56 28.15 -6.32 -4.71
N ILE A 57 28.29 -5.01 -4.49
CA ILE A 57 29.32 -4.47 -3.58
C ILE A 57 29.08 -4.98 -2.16
N MET A 58 27.84 -4.94 -1.67
CA MET A 58 27.53 -5.43 -0.32
C MET A 58 27.85 -6.93 -0.15
N LYS A 59 27.67 -7.76 -1.18
CA LYS A 59 28.09 -9.18 -1.17
C LYS A 59 29.60 -9.36 -1.04
N GLU A 60 30.40 -8.42 -1.54
CA GLU A 60 31.85 -8.42 -1.30
C GLU A 60 32.18 -8.05 0.15
N LEU A 61 31.45 -7.06 0.71
CA LEU A 61 31.70 -6.55 2.06
C LEU A 61 31.41 -7.58 3.16
N ILE A 62 30.37 -8.43 3.00
CA ILE A 62 30.06 -9.47 3.99
C ILE A 62 31.17 -10.53 4.14
N LEU A 63 32.05 -10.68 3.14
CA LEU A 63 33.21 -11.58 3.24
C LEU A 63 34.24 -11.07 4.26
N LEU A 64 34.11 -9.80 4.68
CA LEU A 64 34.99 -9.12 5.61
C LEU A 64 34.41 -9.07 7.04
N ASP A 65 33.32 -9.79 7.30
CA ASP A 65 32.71 -9.89 8.62
C ASP A 65 33.53 -10.77 9.58
N PRO A 66 33.55 -10.48 10.89
CA PRO A 66 32.96 -9.30 11.54
C PRO A 66 33.87 -8.05 11.50
N ASN A 67 33.25 -6.90 11.37
CA ASN A 67 33.88 -5.57 11.41
C ASN A 67 32.89 -4.52 11.98
N PRO A 68 33.36 -3.29 12.30
CA PRO A 68 32.49 -2.25 12.87
C PRO A 68 31.27 -1.86 12.01
N TYR A 69 31.31 -2.14 10.70
CA TYR A 69 30.25 -1.82 9.76
C TYR A 69 29.35 -3.02 9.42
N SER A 70 29.64 -4.23 9.91
CA SER A 70 28.88 -5.46 9.59
C SER A 70 27.39 -5.30 9.87
N SER A 71 27.03 -4.64 10.97
CA SER A 71 25.61 -4.38 11.30
C SER A 71 24.92 -3.55 10.22
N ASN A 72 25.58 -2.49 9.73
CA ASN A 72 25.04 -1.61 8.69
C ASN A 72 24.94 -2.33 7.35
N VAL A 73 26.00 -3.01 6.90
CA VAL A 73 26.02 -3.77 5.64
C VAL A 73 24.87 -4.78 5.60
N HIS A 74 24.67 -5.54 6.67
CA HIS A 74 23.57 -6.49 6.75
C HIS A 74 22.19 -5.83 6.84
N PHE A 75 22.06 -4.68 7.51
CA PHE A 75 20.81 -3.94 7.57
C PHE A 75 20.39 -3.45 6.17
N THR A 76 21.31 -2.83 5.41
CA THR A 76 21.03 -2.36 4.05
C THR A 76 20.73 -3.51 3.08
N LEU A 77 21.43 -4.64 3.21
CA LEU A 77 21.10 -5.86 2.46
C LEU A 77 19.69 -6.38 2.78
N ALA A 78 19.32 -6.36 4.06
CA ALA A 78 18.00 -6.79 4.50
C ALA A 78 16.91 -5.87 3.98
N GLU A 79 17.10 -4.54 4.02
CA GLU A 79 16.17 -3.57 3.42
C GLU A 79 16.01 -3.81 1.91
N SER A 80 17.12 -4.00 1.19
CA SER A 80 17.08 -4.32 -0.23
C SER A 80 16.29 -5.61 -0.50
N CYS A 81 16.51 -6.67 0.30
CA CYS A 81 15.75 -7.92 0.18
C CYS A 81 14.26 -7.72 0.50
N TYR A 82 13.95 -6.95 1.55
CA TYR A 82 12.58 -6.64 1.98
C TYR A 82 11.81 -5.87 0.91
N GLN A 83 12.43 -4.85 0.29
CA GLN A 83 11.83 -4.08 -0.81
C GLN A 83 11.60 -4.93 -2.06
N LEU A 84 12.49 -5.90 -2.32
CA LEU A 84 12.33 -6.88 -3.40
C LEU A 84 11.34 -8.01 -3.05
N GLY A 85 10.76 -7.98 -1.85
CA GLY A 85 9.80 -8.97 -1.38
C GLY A 85 10.38 -10.30 -0.92
N ASN A 86 11.69 -10.40 -0.82
CA ASN A 86 12.40 -11.58 -0.35
C ASN A 86 12.49 -11.58 1.18
N ASN A 87 11.34 -11.62 1.87
CA ASN A 87 11.26 -11.47 3.33
C ASN A 87 12.09 -12.49 4.10
N GLN A 88 12.14 -13.75 3.66
CA GLN A 88 12.93 -14.78 4.32
C GLN A 88 14.42 -14.42 4.36
N GLU A 89 14.96 -13.91 3.25
CA GLU A 89 16.35 -13.49 3.17
C GLU A 89 16.58 -12.17 3.92
N ALA A 90 15.60 -11.25 3.87
CA ALA A 90 15.62 -10.03 4.65
C ALA A 90 15.74 -10.32 6.15
N ILE A 91 14.93 -11.27 6.67
CA ILE A 91 14.96 -11.66 8.09
C ILE A 91 16.33 -12.22 8.47
N LYS A 92 16.94 -13.09 7.64
CA LYS A 92 18.29 -13.62 7.92
C LYS A 92 19.31 -12.48 8.05
N HIS A 93 19.29 -11.52 7.13
CA HIS A 93 20.20 -10.39 7.17
C HIS A 93 19.89 -9.43 8.33
N TYR A 94 18.63 -9.16 8.67
CA TYR A 94 18.29 -8.37 9.86
C TYR A 94 18.75 -9.04 11.15
N GLN A 95 18.64 -10.37 11.26
CA GLN A 95 19.16 -11.12 12.40
C GLN A 95 20.69 -11.02 12.51
N LEU A 96 21.41 -11.07 11.39
CA LEU A 96 22.86 -10.82 11.36
C LEU A 96 23.19 -9.37 11.72
N ALA A 97 22.42 -8.40 11.21
CA ALA A 97 22.58 -6.99 11.56
C ALA A 97 22.40 -6.77 13.07
N LEU A 98 21.40 -7.42 13.66
CA LEU A 98 21.15 -7.39 15.10
C LEU A 98 22.30 -8.04 15.89
N ARG A 99 22.82 -9.18 15.41
CA ARG A 99 23.96 -9.88 16.03
C ARG A 99 25.22 -9.02 16.10
N TYR A 100 25.48 -8.22 15.07
CA TYR A 100 26.64 -7.32 15.02
C TYR A 100 26.35 -5.93 15.59
N SER A 101 25.11 -5.62 15.96
CA SER A 101 24.74 -4.32 16.52
C SER A 101 25.38 -4.16 17.91
N THR A 102 26.15 -3.09 18.07
CA THR A 102 26.73 -2.68 19.36
C THR A 102 25.86 -1.71 20.14
N GLY A 103 24.71 -1.32 19.58
CA GLY A 103 23.77 -0.36 20.17
C GLY A 103 22.31 -0.83 20.17
N ASN A 104 21.45 -0.03 20.79
CA ASN A 104 20.01 -0.28 20.85
C ASN A 104 19.31 0.19 19.57
N ASN A 105 19.44 -0.58 18.49
CA ASN A 105 18.78 -0.26 17.23
C ASN A 105 17.39 -0.92 17.16
N THR A 106 16.36 -0.19 17.61
CA THR A 106 14.96 -0.66 17.63
C THR A 106 14.37 -0.85 16.23
N SER A 107 14.89 -0.15 15.21
CA SER A 107 14.44 -0.26 13.82
C SER A 107 14.64 -1.67 13.25
N ILE A 108 15.68 -2.39 13.69
CA ILE A 108 15.92 -3.78 13.23
C ILE A 108 14.76 -4.69 13.68
N TYR A 109 14.31 -4.56 14.93
CA TYR A 109 13.19 -5.35 15.44
C TYR A 109 11.88 -5.03 14.72
N TRP A 110 11.64 -3.75 14.44
CA TRP A 110 10.49 -3.29 13.68
C TRP A 110 10.46 -3.89 12.28
N ASN A 111 11.57 -3.83 11.56
CA ASN A 111 11.66 -4.34 10.20
C ASN A 111 11.56 -5.87 10.13
N ILE A 112 12.04 -6.60 11.15
CA ILE A 112 11.79 -8.05 11.24
C ILE A 112 10.30 -8.34 11.45
N ALA A 113 9.63 -7.60 12.34
CA ALA A 113 8.18 -7.77 12.56
C ALA A 113 7.39 -7.54 11.28
N LEU A 114 7.72 -6.50 10.51
CA LEU A 114 7.10 -6.23 9.20
C LEU A 114 7.44 -7.31 8.16
N ALA A 115 8.65 -7.86 8.16
CA ALA A 115 9.00 -8.94 7.24
C ALA A 115 8.20 -10.23 7.51
N TYR A 116 7.94 -10.55 8.78
CA TYR A 116 7.03 -11.65 9.15
C TYR A 116 5.57 -11.33 8.78
N MET A 117 5.15 -10.08 8.98
CA MET A 117 3.82 -9.61 8.58
C MET A 117 3.56 -9.82 7.09
N ASN A 118 4.51 -9.47 6.21
CA ASN A 118 4.41 -9.68 4.76
C ASN A 118 4.55 -11.15 4.30
N MET A 119 4.77 -12.07 5.24
CA MET A 119 4.65 -13.50 5.04
C MET A 119 3.37 -14.06 5.67
N SER A 120 2.48 -13.18 6.17
CA SER A 120 1.29 -13.53 6.96
C SER A 120 1.60 -14.36 8.22
N ASP A 121 2.85 -14.33 8.71
CA ASP A 121 3.26 -14.99 9.94
C ASP A 121 3.00 -14.04 11.13
N TYR A 122 1.72 -13.91 11.47
CA TYR A 122 1.23 -13.03 12.52
C TYR A 122 1.79 -13.36 13.90
N GLU A 123 2.07 -14.65 14.15
CA GLU A 123 2.65 -15.09 15.41
C GLU A 123 4.06 -14.52 15.59
N GLN A 124 4.96 -14.75 14.63
CA GLN A 124 6.31 -14.20 14.69
C GLN A 124 6.33 -12.68 14.60
N ALA A 125 5.48 -12.09 13.76
CA ALA A 125 5.34 -10.63 13.69
C ALA A 125 5.03 -10.03 15.08
N SER A 126 4.10 -10.62 15.81
CA SER A 126 3.74 -10.19 17.17
C SER A 126 4.88 -10.40 18.19
N VAL A 127 5.64 -11.50 18.08
CA VAL A 127 6.81 -11.77 18.92
C VAL A 127 7.86 -10.69 18.73
N TRP A 128 8.18 -10.33 17.48
CA TRP A 128 9.20 -9.32 17.19
C TRP A 128 8.76 -7.91 17.56
N ALA A 129 7.48 -7.56 17.41
CA ALA A 129 6.94 -6.30 17.92
C ALA A 129 7.02 -6.21 19.46
N ARG A 130 6.72 -7.30 20.19
CA ARG A 130 6.93 -7.35 21.66
C ARG A 130 8.40 -7.25 22.05
N ARG A 131 9.31 -7.85 21.27
CA ARG A 131 10.76 -7.69 21.47
C ARG A 131 11.21 -6.26 21.25
N LEU A 132 10.66 -5.56 20.27
CA LEU A 132 10.90 -4.13 20.10
C LEU A 132 10.50 -3.36 21.36
N LEU A 133 9.30 -3.61 21.91
CA LEU A 133 8.81 -2.92 23.10
C LEU A 133 9.71 -3.11 24.32
N SER A 134 10.31 -4.30 24.48
CA SER A 134 11.26 -4.57 25.58
C SER A 134 12.62 -3.87 25.42
N LYS A 135 12.90 -3.26 24.26
CA LYS A 135 14.13 -2.52 23.98
C LYS A 135 14.03 -1.03 24.31
N ASN A 136 13.05 -0.63 25.11
CA ASN A 136 12.82 0.77 25.49
C ASN A 136 12.84 1.71 24.27
N PRO A 137 11.98 1.46 23.27
CA PRO A 137 11.86 2.33 22.11
C PRO A 137 11.43 3.73 22.55
N ASN A 138 11.70 4.72 21.69
CA ASN A 138 11.11 6.04 21.86
C ASN A 138 9.57 5.95 21.82
N ALA A 139 8.89 7.00 22.27
CA ALA A 139 7.43 6.99 22.41
C ALA A 139 6.71 6.72 21.07
N GLU A 140 7.24 7.23 19.96
CA GLU A 140 6.66 7.02 18.63
C GLU A 140 6.70 5.55 18.22
N MET A 141 7.88 4.94 18.27
CA MET A 141 8.09 3.55 17.89
C MET A 141 7.37 2.58 18.85
N ARG A 142 7.28 2.93 20.15
CA ARG A 142 6.46 2.20 21.12
C ARG A 142 5.00 2.12 20.65
N ARG A 143 4.40 3.27 20.38
CA ARG A 143 3.00 3.36 19.94
C ARG A 143 2.76 2.62 18.65
N ARG A 144 3.67 2.74 17.68
CA ARG A 144 3.59 2.02 16.40
C ARG A 144 3.54 0.51 16.62
N ALA A 145 4.40 -0.01 17.50
CA ALA A 145 4.42 -1.44 17.84
C ALA A 145 3.18 -1.89 18.63
N GLU A 146 2.67 -1.07 19.55
CA GLU A 146 1.43 -1.37 20.28
C GLU A 146 0.20 -1.41 19.36
N ARG A 147 0.09 -0.45 18.42
CA ARG A 147 -0.98 -0.44 17.41
C ARG A 147 -0.91 -1.69 16.53
N PHE A 148 0.27 -1.97 16.00
CA PHE A 148 0.52 -3.16 15.18
C PHE A 148 0.14 -4.46 15.89
N LEU A 149 0.40 -4.56 17.20
CA LEU A 149 -0.02 -5.72 18.01
C LEU A 149 -1.53 -5.80 18.19
N ALA A 150 -2.22 -4.67 18.36
CA ALA A 150 -3.67 -4.62 18.45
C ALA A 150 -4.31 -5.06 17.12
N ASP A 151 -3.82 -4.53 16.00
CA ASP A 151 -4.34 -4.87 14.67
C ASP A 151 -4.11 -6.37 14.36
N ILE A 152 -2.92 -6.92 14.67
CA ILE A 152 -2.67 -8.37 14.56
C ILE A 152 -3.61 -9.18 15.45
N GLY A 153 -3.83 -8.76 16.70
CA GLY A 153 -4.71 -9.47 17.64
C GLY A 153 -6.15 -9.51 17.16
N GLU A 154 -6.65 -8.40 16.60
CA GLU A 154 -7.96 -8.32 15.95
C GLU A 154 -8.04 -9.30 14.76
N GLN A 155 -7.05 -9.30 13.85
CA GLN A 155 -7.03 -10.24 12.73
C GLN A 155 -6.99 -11.71 13.17
N GLN A 156 -6.22 -12.03 14.21
CA GLN A 156 -6.11 -13.40 14.74
C GLN A 156 -7.40 -13.86 15.41
N ASN A 157 -8.11 -12.96 16.12
CA ASN A 157 -9.41 -13.27 16.72
C ASN A 157 -10.47 -13.46 15.63
N ILE A 158 -10.49 -12.57 14.64
CA ILE A 158 -11.40 -12.67 13.50
C ILE A 158 -11.17 -13.98 12.74
N GLN A 159 -9.93 -14.36 12.43
CA GLN A 159 -9.64 -15.64 11.76
C GLN A 159 -10.13 -16.85 12.56
N LYS A 160 -10.05 -16.81 13.89
CA LYS A 160 -10.55 -17.88 14.76
C LYS A 160 -12.08 -17.96 14.76
N ASP A 161 -12.75 -16.82 14.89
CA ASP A 161 -14.22 -16.76 14.91
C ASP A 161 -14.82 -17.16 13.55
N VAL A 162 -14.22 -16.68 12.46
CA VAL A 162 -14.56 -17.07 11.07
C VAL A 162 -14.39 -18.57 10.86
N SER A 163 -13.28 -19.16 11.35
CA SER A 163 -13.03 -20.61 11.24
C SER A 163 -14.01 -21.46 12.06
N GLN A 164 -14.66 -20.88 13.07
CA GLN A 164 -15.68 -21.55 13.90
C GLN A 164 -17.10 -21.39 13.33
N HIS A 165 -17.36 -20.34 12.55
CA HIS A 165 -18.70 -19.99 12.08
C HIS A 165 -18.95 -20.18 10.58
N LEU A 166 -17.91 -20.46 9.78
CA LEU A 166 -18.05 -20.77 8.35
C LEU A 166 -17.70 -22.24 8.08
N ASP A 167 -18.63 -22.95 7.43
CA ASP A 167 -18.33 -24.26 6.84
C ASP A 167 -17.16 -24.08 5.86
N SER A 168 -16.13 -24.93 6.02
CA SER A 168 -14.88 -24.95 5.24
C SER A 168 -15.03 -25.02 3.71
N SER A 169 -16.26 -25.21 3.22
CA SER A 169 -16.63 -25.19 1.80
C SER A 169 -16.99 -23.80 1.25
N SER A 170 -17.18 -22.78 2.10
CA SER A 170 -17.72 -21.47 1.70
C SER A 170 -16.67 -20.37 1.48
N THR A 171 -15.48 -20.47 2.07
CA THR A 171 -14.42 -19.46 2.00
C THR A 171 -13.31 -19.77 1.00
N THR A 172 -13.16 -21.01 0.57
CA THR A 172 -12.07 -21.43 -0.33
C THR A 172 -12.43 -21.39 -1.83
N GLY A 173 -13.65 -20.95 -2.18
CA GLY A 173 -14.16 -21.03 -3.56
C GLY A 173 -14.68 -19.74 -4.21
N SER A 174 -14.98 -18.67 -3.46
CA SER A 174 -15.64 -17.47 -4.04
C SER A 174 -14.69 -16.53 -4.80
N GLY A 175 -13.39 -16.58 -4.50
CA GLY A 175 -12.40 -15.64 -5.05
C GLY A 175 -12.53 -14.21 -4.50
N ASP A 176 -13.41 -13.97 -3.52
CA ASP A 176 -13.63 -12.69 -2.87
C ASP A 176 -13.61 -12.83 -1.34
N TYR A 177 -13.56 -11.71 -0.62
CA TYR A 177 -13.56 -11.66 0.85
C TYR A 177 -14.82 -10.99 1.41
N LEU A 178 -15.92 -10.92 0.66
CA LEU A 178 -17.13 -10.23 1.11
C LEU A 178 -17.82 -10.95 2.27
N ALA A 179 -17.80 -12.29 2.29
CA ALA A 179 -18.36 -13.07 3.40
C ALA A 179 -17.61 -12.85 4.71
N TYR A 180 -16.29 -12.67 4.62
CA TYR A 180 -15.44 -12.32 5.75
C TYR A 180 -15.84 -10.96 6.35
N LEU A 181 -16.04 -9.93 5.51
CA LEU A 181 -16.49 -8.61 5.98
C LEU A 181 -17.89 -8.65 6.59
N GLN A 182 -18.81 -9.42 5.99
CA GLN A 182 -20.18 -9.57 6.51
C GLN A 182 -20.21 -10.22 7.90
N ALA A 183 -19.38 -11.24 8.13
CA ALA A 183 -19.27 -11.90 9.43
C ALA A 183 -18.84 -10.92 10.54
N ASN A 184 -17.99 -9.95 10.20
CA ASN A 184 -17.49 -8.95 11.14
C ASN A 184 -18.37 -7.70 11.25
N LYS A 185 -19.45 -7.62 10.45
CA LYS A 185 -20.30 -6.41 10.33
C LYS A 185 -19.53 -5.17 9.84
N ASP A 186 -18.43 -5.39 9.13
CA ASP A 186 -17.55 -4.32 8.62
C ASP A 186 -17.91 -3.93 7.19
N ILE A 187 -19.21 -3.82 6.91
CA ILE A 187 -19.68 -3.64 5.54
C ILE A 187 -20.89 -2.73 5.42
N ASN A 188 -20.76 -1.79 4.50
CA ASN A 188 -21.76 -0.78 4.19
C ASN A 188 -21.99 -0.69 2.68
N ARG A 189 -23.05 -0.01 2.25
CA ARG A 189 -23.32 0.31 0.84
C ARG A 189 -23.88 1.72 0.70
N TRP A 190 -23.49 2.39 -0.37
CA TRP A 190 -24.20 3.56 -0.87
C TRP A 190 -25.62 3.17 -1.31
N PRO A 191 -26.67 3.90 -0.93
CA PRO A 191 -28.02 3.63 -1.39
C PRO A 191 -28.15 3.97 -2.88
N ARG A 192 -29.03 3.26 -3.58
CA ARG A 192 -29.13 3.31 -5.04
C ARG A 192 -29.47 4.70 -5.58
N GLU A 193 -30.29 5.45 -4.86
CA GLU A 193 -30.70 6.82 -5.19
C GLU A 193 -29.56 7.84 -5.10
N LYS A 194 -28.43 7.49 -4.47
CA LYS A 194 -27.21 8.30 -4.44
C LYS A 194 -26.28 8.05 -5.62
N LEU A 195 -26.68 7.21 -6.59
CA LEU A 195 -25.87 6.96 -7.79
C LEU A 195 -26.32 7.87 -8.94
N PRO A 196 -25.39 8.55 -9.65
CA PRO A 196 -23.95 8.56 -9.41
C PRO A 196 -23.55 9.30 -8.12
N ILE A 197 -22.56 8.77 -7.41
CA ILE A 197 -22.03 9.36 -6.17
C ILE A 197 -21.43 10.72 -6.51
N LYS A 198 -21.90 11.80 -5.86
CA LYS A 198 -21.39 13.14 -6.10
C LYS A 198 -20.08 13.36 -5.35
N VAL A 199 -19.00 13.64 -6.07
CA VAL A 199 -17.66 13.79 -5.53
C VAL A 199 -17.21 15.24 -5.63
N PHE A 200 -16.85 15.84 -4.50
CA PHE A 200 -16.12 17.11 -4.47
C PHE A 200 -14.64 16.83 -4.20
N ILE A 201 -13.77 17.50 -4.94
CA ILE A 201 -12.32 17.39 -4.82
C ILE A 201 -11.77 18.75 -4.43
N GLU A 202 -11.18 18.84 -3.24
CA GLU A 202 -10.50 20.05 -2.78
C GLU A 202 -9.12 20.17 -3.44
N ASP A 203 -9.02 20.97 -4.51
CA ASP A 203 -7.77 21.29 -5.23
C ASP A 203 -7.08 22.54 -4.65
N ASP A 204 -6.75 22.53 -3.35
CA ASP A 204 -5.96 23.62 -2.77
C ASP A 204 -4.47 23.47 -3.11
N ARG A 205 -4.07 24.14 -4.20
CA ARG A 205 -2.68 24.14 -4.71
C ARG A 205 -1.66 24.78 -3.76
N ARG A 206 -2.09 25.37 -2.65
CA ARG A 206 -1.21 25.95 -1.62
C ARG A 206 -0.76 24.91 -0.60
N VAL A 207 -1.38 23.72 -0.58
CA VAL A 207 -0.99 22.64 0.33
C VAL A 207 0.45 22.19 0.04
N PRO A 208 1.38 22.25 1.02
CA PRO A 208 2.75 21.83 0.83
C PRO A 208 2.86 20.39 0.31
N GLY A 209 3.67 20.15 -0.71
CA GLY A 209 3.88 18.81 -1.27
C GLY A 209 2.74 18.30 -2.16
N PHE A 210 1.66 19.07 -2.35
CA PHE A 210 0.61 18.73 -3.30
C PHE A 210 1.12 18.76 -4.75
N LYS A 211 0.63 17.83 -5.58
CA LYS A 211 0.83 17.82 -7.03
C LYS A 211 -0.53 17.74 -7.71
N THR A 212 -0.72 18.50 -8.78
CA THR A 212 -1.94 18.41 -9.61
C THR A 212 -2.18 17.00 -10.15
N ALA A 213 -1.12 16.24 -10.41
CA ALA A 213 -1.18 14.84 -10.81
C ALA A 213 -1.93 13.95 -9.79
N TYR A 214 -1.94 14.29 -8.51
CA TYR A 214 -2.65 13.51 -7.48
C TYR A 214 -4.16 13.49 -7.70
N VAL A 215 -4.72 14.59 -8.22
CA VAL A 215 -6.15 14.66 -8.60
C VAL A 215 -6.43 13.71 -9.76
N SER A 216 -5.59 13.71 -10.80
CA SER A 216 -5.71 12.78 -11.92
C SER A 216 -5.63 11.32 -11.47
N ILE A 217 -4.67 10.99 -10.58
CA ILE A 217 -4.52 9.66 -9.99
C ILE A 217 -5.79 9.25 -9.23
N PHE A 218 -6.36 10.14 -8.42
CA PHE A 218 -7.59 9.84 -7.70
C PHE A 218 -8.76 9.55 -8.66
N LEU A 219 -8.91 10.34 -9.73
CA LEU A 219 -9.94 10.12 -10.75
C LEU A 219 -9.76 8.76 -11.45
N GLU A 220 -8.53 8.36 -11.78
CA GLU A 220 -8.22 7.02 -12.29
C GLU A 220 -8.63 5.93 -11.29
N CYS A 221 -8.42 6.14 -9.99
CA CYS A 221 -8.81 5.20 -8.96
C CYS A 221 -10.34 5.05 -8.86
N LEU A 222 -11.10 6.15 -8.98
CA LEU A 222 -12.57 6.08 -9.09
C LEU A 222 -12.99 5.25 -10.30
N GLU A 223 -12.37 5.47 -11.46
CA GLU A 223 -12.65 4.68 -12.67
C GLU A 223 -12.32 3.20 -12.49
N ALA A 224 -11.20 2.89 -11.81
CA ALA A 224 -10.82 1.51 -11.48
C ALA A 224 -11.89 0.82 -10.63
N TRP A 225 -12.43 1.50 -9.62
CA TRP A 225 -13.53 0.99 -8.79
C TRP A 225 -14.85 0.89 -9.54
N THR A 226 -15.19 1.84 -10.42
CA THR A 226 -16.34 1.73 -11.34
C THR A 226 -16.25 0.47 -12.19
N LYS A 227 -15.12 0.24 -12.87
CA LYS A 227 -14.90 -0.97 -13.68
C LYS A 227 -14.95 -2.24 -12.83
N ALA A 228 -14.32 -2.22 -11.66
CA ALA A 228 -14.29 -3.33 -10.71
C ALA A 228 -15.70 -3.74 -10.28
N SER A 229 -16.57 -2.75 -10.01
CA SER A 229 -17.98 -2.97 -9.68
C SER A 229 -18.84 -3.41 -10.87
N LYS A 230 -18.26 -3.74 -12.03
CA LYS A 230 -18.99 -4.01 -13.29
C LYS A 230 -19.93 -2.86 -13.69
N ASN A 231 -19.49 -1.63 -13.43
CA ASN A 231 -20.24 -0.39 -13.68
C ASN A 231 -21.52 -0.24 -12.83
N HIS A 232 -21.67 -0.98 -11.73
CA HIS A 232 -22.76 -0.76 -10.77
C HIS A 232 -22.56 0.53 -9.97
N LEU A 233 -21.32 0.96 -9.80
CA LEU A 233 -20.95 2.26 -9.22
C LEU A 233 -20.59 3.27 -10.30
N SER A 234 -20.99 4.51 -10.10
CA SER A 234 -20.62 5.65 -10.95
C SER A 234 -20.46 6.91 -10.11
N PHE A 235 -19.69 7.86 -10.62
CA PHE A 235 -19.30 9.07 -9.91
C PHE A 235 -19.60 10.30 -10.77
N GLN A 236 -19.97 11.39 -10.12
CA GLN A 236 -20.18 12.70 -10.75
C GLN A 236 -19.37 13.74 -9.99
N ILE A 237 -18.46 14.44 -10.66
CA ILE A 237 -17.72 15.53 -10.03
C ILE A 237 -18.64 16.74 -9.86
N VAL A 238 -18.64 17.33 -8.67
CA VAL A 238 -19.39 18.55 -8.34
C VAL A 238 -18.44 19.65 -7.88
N ASN A 239 -18.87 20.91 -8.00
CA ASN A 239 -18.02 22.08 -7.76
C ASN A 239 -18.16 22.68 -6.35
N SER A 240 -18.95 22.06 -5.46
CA SER A 240 -19.10 22.53 -4.08
C SER A 240 -19.30 21.38 -3.09
N LEU A 241 -18.84 21.59 -1.86
CA LEU A 241 -18.90 20.60 -0.79
C LEU A 241 -20.35 20.30 -0.36
N GLU A 242 -21.25 21.28 -0.43
CA GLU A 242 -22.65 21.11 -0.01
C GLU A 242 -23.39 20.08 -0.89
N GLN A 243 -23.01 20.00 -2.18
CA GLN A 243 -23.61 19.08 -3.14
C GLN A 243 -23.00 17.67 -3.07
N ALA A 244 -21.89 17.50 -2.35
CA ALA A 244 -21.09 16.29 -2.38
C ALA A 244 -21.59 15.24 -1.39
N ASP A 245 -21.59 14.00 -1.85
CA ASP A 245 -21.76 12.79 -1.05
C ASP A 245 -20.39 12.32 -0.52
N LEU A 246 -19.36 12.38 -1.37
CA LEU A 246 -17.98 12.06 -1.08
C LEU A 246 -17.10 13.30 -1.23
N ASN A 247 -16.28 13.62 -0.22
CA ASN A 247 -15.30 14.70 -0.28
C ASN A 247 -13.86 14.15 -0.24
N LEU A 248 -13.00 14.60 -1.16
CA LEU A 248 -11.56 14.36 -1.13
C LEU A 248 -10.79 15.61 -0.72
N ILE A 249 -9.88 15.46 0.23
CA ILE A 249 -8.94 16.51 0.65
C ILE A 249 -7.50 15.97 0.62
N PHE A 250 -6.60 16.71 -0.03
CA PHE A 250 -5.16 16.51 0.15
C PHE A 250 -4.65 17.43 1.25
N THR A 251 -3.89 16.89 2.20
CA THR A 251 -3.39 17.66 3.35
C THR A 251 -1.90 17.44 3.59
N ALA A 252 -1.26 18.46 4.16
CA ALA A 252 0.10 18.40 4.70
C ALA A 252 0.08 18.28 6.24
N ASN A 253 -1.09 18.35 6.88
CA ASN A 253 -1.20 18.26 8.32
C ASN A 253 -1.48 16.81 8.73
N VAL A 254 -0.51 16.16 9.36
CA VAL A 254 -0.64 14.79 9.87
C VAL A 254 -1.79 14.62 10.87
N ASN A 255 -2.18 15.68 11.57
CA ASN A 255 -3.29 15.61 12.53
C ASN A 255 -4.66 15.46 11.86
N ASP A 256 -4.77 15.84 10.59
CA ASP A 256 -6.02 15.76 9.84
C ASP A 256 -6.47 14.31 9.60
N ILE A 257 -5.53 13.37 9.64
CA ILE A 257 -5.78 11.92 9.51
C ILE A 257 -5.42 11.15 10.80
N ALA A 258 -5.06 11.86 11.87
CA ALA A 258 -4.71 11.24 13.13
C ALA A 258 -5.98 10.68 13.80
N GLN A 259 -6.13 9.36 13.81
CA GLN A 259 -7.27 8.71 14.46
C GLN A 259 -7.23 8.78 16.00
N LYS A 260 -6.10 9.21 16.58
CA LYS A 260 -5.95 9.35 18.04
C LYS A 260 -5.25 10.68 18.37
N PRO A 261 -5.86 11.55 19.20
CA PRO A 261 -5.28 12.85 19.53
C PRO A 261 -3.86 12.76 20.08
N GLY A 262 -2.96 13.60 19.56
CA GLY A 262 -1.56 13.69 20.02
C GLY A 262 -0.65 12.55 19.53
N MET A 263 -1.10 11.71 18.61
CA MET A 263 -0.30 10.64 18.01
C MET A 263 -0.27 10.78 16.49
N ALA A 264 0.93 10.80 15.91
CA ALA A 264 1.11 10.85 14.47
C ALA A 264 0.55 9.57 13.80
N PRO A 265 -0.16 9.71 12.67
CA PRO A 265 -0.70 8.58 11.91
C PRO A 265 0.42 7.74 11.31
N THR A 266 0.23 6.42 11.27
CA THR A 266 1.04 5.48 10.47
C THR A 266 0.56 5.41 9.03
N GLU A 267 -0.72 5.68 8.82
CA GLU A 267 -1.36 5.70 7.51
C GLU A 267 -1.02 6.97 6.74
N LEU A 268 -1.17 6.88 5.42
CA LEU A 268 -1.02 8.02 4.50
C LEU A 268 -2.38 8.57 4.06
N GLY A 269 -3.48 7.95 4.49
CA GLY A 269 -4.83 8.36 4.21
C GLY A 269 -5.78 8.02 5.35
N LEU A 270 -6.99 8.55 5.27
CA LEU A 270 -8.11 8.20 6.12
C LEU A 270 -9.42 8.42 5.38
N ALA A 271 -10.19 7.36 5.21
CA ALA A 271 -11.60 7.40 4.87
C ALA A 271 -12.44 7.40 6.16
N THR A 272 -13.27 8.43 6.32
CA THR A 272 -14.30 8.49 7.36
C THR A 272 -15.67 8.43 6.69
N THR A 273 -16.45 7.41 7.03
CA THR A 273 -17.77 7.18 6.45
C THR A 273 -18.83 7.25 7.53
N THR A 274 -19.83 8.11 7.33
CA THR A 274 -21.05 8.13 8.13
C THR A 274 -22.02 7.14 7.52
N ALA A 275 -22.39 6.11 8.29
CA ALA A 275 -23.36 5.11 7.90
C ALA A 275 -24.31 4.80 9.05
N TYR A 276 -25.53 4.39 8.73
CA TYR A 276 -26.52 3.93 9.70
C TYR A 276 -26.91 2.48 9.42
N GLN A 277 -27.26 1.76 10.48
CA GLN A 277 -27.72 0.37 10.37
C GLN A 277 -29.21 0.35 9.99
N GLY A 278 -29.54 -0.40 8.94
CA GLY A 278 -30.93 -0.65 8.51
C GLY A 278 -31.36 -2.09 8.78
N GLU A 279 -32.52 -2.50 8.24
CA GLU A 279 -33.03 -3.88 8.34
C GLU A 279 -32.27 -4.89 7.47
N GLY A 280 -31.34 -4.41 6.62
CA GLY A 280 -30.57 -5.24 5.70
C GLY A 280 -29.23 -5.74 6.25
N PRO A 281 -28.54 -6.64 5.52
CA PRO A 281 -27.25 -7.20 5.93
C PRO A 281 -26.06 -6.23 5.77
N TYR A 282 -26.32 -4.98 5.39
CA TYR A 282 -25.32 -3.94 5.16
C TYR A 282 -25.77 -2.64 5.84
N GLY A 283 -24.83 -1.88 6.40
CA GLY A 283 -25.11 -0.49 6.77
C GLY A 283 -25.30 0.37 5.52
N THR A 284 -26.04 1.47 5.66
CA THR A 284 -26.31 2.41 4.56
C THR A 284 -25.44 3.65 4.72
N ILE A 285 -24.65 3.96 3.69
CA ILE A 285 -23.74 5.12 3.68
C ILE A 285 -24.54 6.39 3.38
N GLU A 286 -24.34 7.41 4.20
CA GLU A 286 -24.92 8.74 3.99
C GLU A 286 -23.91 9.71 3.37
N LYS A 287 -22.70 9.77 3.93
CA LYS A 287 -21.59 10.61 3.48
C LYS A 287 -20.26 9.93 3.73
N SER A 288 -19.25 10.28 2.93
CA SER A 288 -17.88 9.87 3.18
C SER A 288 -16.90 11.02 2.93
N LYS A 289 -15.78 11.00 3.64
CA LYS A 289 -14.68 11.95 3.50
C LYS A 289 -13.38 11.16 3.42
N ILE A 290 -12.58 11.44 2.39
CA ILE A 290 -11.24 10.90 2.22
C ILE A 290 -10.25 12.02 2.41
N GLN A 291 -9.24 11.78 3.23
CA GLN A 291 -8.13 12.69 3.45
C GLN A 291 -6.83 11.96 3.15
N ILE A 292 -5.96 12.56 2.34
CA ILE A 292 -4.70 11.94 1.89
C ILE A 292 -3.54 12.88 2.18
N LEU A 293 -2.49 12.35 2.82
CA LEU A 293 -1.27 13.12 3.04
C LEU A 293 -0.51 13.35 1.74
N THR A 294 0.15 14.50 1.66
CA THR A 294 1.02 14.88 0.54
C THR A 294 2.48 14.48 0.75
N HIS A 295 2.83 14.12 1.98
CA HIS A 295 4.15 13.67 2.39
C HIS A 295 4.07 12.60 3.49
N GLU A 296 5.14 11.83 3.65
CA GLU A 296 5.27 10.86 4.71
C GLU A 296 5.41 11.56 6.07
N SER A 297 4.60 11.14 7.05
CA SER A 297 4.59 11.68 8.42
C SER A 297 5.98 11.65 9.09
N ALA A 298 6.75 10.57 8.89
CA ALA A 298 8.03 10.38 9.58
C ALA A 298 9.23 11.06 8.89
N SER A 299 9.28 11.04 7.55
CA SER A 299 10.45 11.52 6.78
C SER A 299 10.22 12.92 6.19
N ASN A 300 8.98 13.42 6.21
CA ASN A 300 8.54 14.61 5.49
C ASN A 300 8.82 14.55 3.97
N LYS A 301 9.10 13.35 3.44
CA LYS A 301 9.33 13.15 2.01
C LYS A 301 7.99 13.22 1.28
N GLN A 302 7.96 14.01 0.21
CA GLN A 302 6.80 14.06 -0.68
C GLN A 302 6.44 12.66 -1.21
N LEU A 303 5.15 12.34 -1.26
CA LEU A 303 4.71 11.05 -1.77
C LEU A 303 5.03 10.89 -3.27
N SER A 304 5.38 9.67 -3.64
CA SER A 304 5.42 9.26 -5.04
C SER A 304 4.01 9.02 -5.59
N ASP A 305 3.88 9.05 -6.90
CA ASP A 305 2.61 8.86 -7.59
C ASP A 305 2.03 7.45 -7.31
N ASP A 306 2.89 6.43 -7.23
CA ASP A 306 2.49 5.06 -6.84
C ASP A 306 2.01 4.97 -5.38
N GLN A 307 2.66 5.70 -4.46
CA GLN A 307 2.19 5.77 -3.07
C GLN A 307 0.80 6.40 -3.00
N VAL A 308 0.59 7.52 -3.68
CA VAL A 308 -0.72 8.19 -3.75
C VAL A 308 -1.75 7.27 -4.38
N LYS A 309 -1.42 6.60 -5.49
CA LYS A 309 -2.35 5.68 -6.18
C LYS A 309 -2.79 4.53 -5.28
N ARG A 310 -1.86 3.88 -4.58
CA ARG A 310 -2.17 2.80 -3.64
C ARG A 310 -3.08 3.27 -2.50
N VAL A 311 -2.77 4.42 -1.89
CA VAL A 311 -3.57 5.01 -0.80
C VAL A 311 -4.96 5.40 -1.31
N CYS A 312 -5.05 6.10 -2.45
CA CYS A 312 -6.32 6.43 -3.08
C CYS A 312 -7.19 5.18 -3.30
N LEU A 313 -6.63 4.12 -3.88
CA LEU A 313 -7.39 2.89 -4.11
C LEU A 313 -7.94 2.31 -2.80
N HIS A 314 -7.11 2.27 -1.74
CA HIS A 314 -7.50 1.76 -0.43
C HIS A 314 -8.60 2.61 0.22
N GLU A 315 -8.39 3.93 0.34
CA GLU A 315 -9.35 4.83 0.98
C GLU A 315 -10.67 4.90 0.21
N ILE A 316 -10.64 4.83 -1.12
CA ILE A 316 -11.88 4.74 -1.91
C ILE A 316 -12.62 3.44 -1.60
N GLY A 317 -11.92 2.30 -1.43
CA GLY A 317 -12.57 1.05 -1.05
C GLY A 317 -13.35 1.16 0.27
N HIS A 318 -12.76 1.80 1.28
CA HIS A 318 -13.45 2.13 2.53
C HIS A 318 -14.63 3.09 2.31
N ALA A 319 -14.45 4.14 1.52
CA ALA A 319 -15.52 5.08 1.18
C ALA A 319 -16.68 4.45 0.39
N LEU A 320 -16.42 3.33 -0.30
CA LEU A 320 -17.42 2.54 -1.02
C LEU A 320 -18.07 1.44 -0.16
N GLY A 321 -17.68 1.33 1.11
CA GLY A 321 -18.36 0.48 2.08
C GLY A 321 -17.64 -0.83 2.41
N LEU A 322 -16.42 -1.04 1.93
CA LEU A 322 -15.52 -2.06 2.45
C LEU A 322 -14.89 -1.56 3.75
N SER A 323 -15.67 -1.48 4.84
CA SER A 323 -15.21 -0.86 6.10
C SER A 323 -14.15 -1.68 6.83
N GLY A 324 -14.06 -2.97 6.53
CA GLY A 324 -13.03 -3.87 7.03
C GLY A 324 -11.93 -4.11 6.01
N HIS A 325 -11.01 -5.00 6.34
CA HIS A 325 -9.82 -5.28 5.52
C HIS A 325 -9.84 -6.68 4.93
N SER A 326 -9.17 -6.85 3.78
CA SER A 326 -8.88 -8.17 3.23
C SER A 326 -7.92 -8.93 4.14
N PRO A 327 -8.13 -10.24 4.36
CA PRO A 327 -7.18 -11.10 5.08
C PRO A 327 -5.92 -11.43 4.25
N ASN A 328 -5.88 -11.08 2.95
CA ASN A 328 -4.78 -11.38 2.05
C ASN A 328 -3.86 -10.17 1.87
N ASP A 329 -2.58 -10.32 2.22
CA ASP A 329 -1.56 -9.27 2.25
C ASP A 329 -1.15 -8.66 0.89
N SER A 330 -1.66 -9.23 -0.21
CA SER A 330 -1.46 -8.70 -1.56
C SER A 330 -2.61 -7.80 -2.05
N ASP A 331 -3.77 -7.84 -1.38
CA ASP A 331 -4.94 -7.05 -1.74
C ASP A 331 -4.76 -5.58 -1.37
N ILE A 332 -5.30 -4.67 -2.19
CA ILE A 332 -5.27 -3.24 -1.87
C ILE A 332 -5.97 -3.00 -0.53
N MET A 333 -7.06 -3.70 -0.25
CA MET A 333 -7.82 -3.55 0.99
C MET A 333 -7.20 -4.26 2.20
N HIS A 334 -5.97 -4.75 2.13
CA HIS A 334 -5.28 -5.27 3.32
C HIS A 334 -4.80 -4.13 4.23
N PHE A 335 -4.95 -4.31 5.54
CA PHE A 335 -4.74 -3.26 6.56
C PHE A 335 -3.30 -2.78 6.69
N ALA A 336 -2.33 -3.63 6.34
CA ALA A 336 -0.92 -3.28 6.44
C ALA A 336 -0.34 -3.00 5.05
N MET A 337 0.45 -1.93 4.95
CA MET A 337 1.23 -1.66 3.75
C MET A 337 2.25 -2.77 3.50
N SER A 338 2.06 -3.50 2.40
CA SER A 338 2.94 -4.58 1.95
C SER A 338 3.57 -4.23 0.61
N TYR A 339 4.78 -4.74 0.33
CA TYR A 339 5.40 -4.62 -1.00
C TYR A 339 4.66 -5.46 -2.05
N ARG A 340 3.83 -6.43 -1.62
CA ARG A 340 2.98 -7.23 -2.51
C ARG A 340 1.80 -6.43 -3.05
N GLN A 341 1.43 -5.35 -2.38
CA GLN A 341 0.38 -4.44 -2.83
C GLN A 341 0.91 -3.55 -3.95
N LEU A 342 0.63 -3.97 -5.18
CA LEU A 342 0.80 -3.13 -6.36
C LEU A 342 -0.20 -1.97 -6.32
N PRO A 343 0.06 -0.82 -6.96
CA PRO A 343 -0.87 0.31 -7.04
C PRO A 343 -2.05 0.02 -8.02
N ALA A 344 -2.71 -1.13 -7.85
CA ALA A 344 -3.81 -1.62 -8.66
C ALA A 344 -4.67 -2.60 -7.86
N LEU A 345 -5.99 -2.58 -8.11
CA LEU A 345 -6.93 -3.52 -7.50
C LEU A 345 -6.62 -4.97 -7.91
N THR A 346 -6.56 -5.87 -6.94
CA THR A 346 -6.39 -7.31 -7.21
C THR A 346 -7.66 -7.92 -7.78
N LYS A 347 -7.57 -9.20 -8.16
CA LYS A 347 -8.76 -9.97 -8.57
C LYS A 347 -9.77 -10.05 -7.41
N GLN A 348 -9.30 -10.24 -6.18
CA GLN A 348 -10.19 -10.37 -5.02
C GLN A 348 -10.85 -9.04 -4.67
N ASP A 349 -10.11 -7.92 -4.68
CA ASP A 349 -10.68 -6.58 -4.49
C ASP A 349 -11.84 -6.33 -5.48
N LYS A 350 -11.63 -6.66 -6.77
CA LYS A 350 -12.62 -6.50 -7.84
C LYS A 350 -13.83 -7.41 -7.65
N GLN A 351 -13.62 -8.67 -7.29
CA GLN A 351 -14.73 -9.61 -7.08
C GLN A 351 -15.56 -9.23 -5.86
N THR A 352 -14.91 -8.77 -4.78
CA THR A 352 -15.56 -8.30 -3.56
C THR A 352 -16.49 -7.12 -3.82
N ILE A 353 -16.00 -6.06 -4.47
CA ILE A 353 -16.84 -4.88 -4.77
C ILE A 353 -17.94 -5.18 -5.80
N ALA A 354 -17.67 -6.03 -6.79
CA ALA A 354 -18.68 -6.47 -7.75
C ALA A 354 -19.82 -7.21 -7.05
N ARG A 355 -19.48 -8.11 -6.11
CA ARG A 355 -20.47 -8.85 -5.32
C ARG A 355 -21.21 -7.92 -4.34
N LEU A 356 -20.53 -6.90 -3.80
CA LEU A 356 -21.15 -5.89 -2.96
C LEU A 356 -22.19 -5.03 -3.70
N TYR A 357 -22.13 -4.89 -5.02
CA TYR A 357 -23.08 -4.06 -5.76
C TYR A 357 -23.83 -4.82 -6.85
N GLN A 358 -23.82 -6.16 -6.82
CA GLN A 358 -24.31 -7.01 -7.91
C GLN A 358 -25.80 -6.85 -8.24
N ASP A 359 -26.60 -6.40 -7.29
CA ASP A 359 -28.05 -6.21 -7.41
C ASP A 359 -28.45 -4.82 -7.93
N TYR A 360 -27.45 -3.96 -8.17
CA TYR A 360 -27.68 -2.63 -8.71
C TYR A 360 -27.70 -2.69 -10.24
N PRO A 361 -28.43 -1.81 -10.94
CA PRO A 361 -28.33 -1.72 -12.40
C PRO A 361 -26.92 -1.25 -12.79
N SER A 362 -26.41 -1.70 -13.93
CA SER A 362 -25.18 -1.10 -14.47
C SER A 362 -25.47 0.33 -14.98
N SER A 363 -24.53 1.25 -14.84
CA SER A 363 -24.66 2.64 -15.33
C SER A 363 -24.92 2.70 -16.85
N SER A 364 -24.41 1.73 -17.61
CA SER A 364 -24.74 1.53 -19.03
C SER A 364 -26.22 1.19 -19.27
N GLN A 365 -26.86 0.43 -18.38
CA GLN A 365 -28.29 0.13 -18.47
C GLN A 365 -29.17 1.32 -18.06
N LEU A 366 -28.71 2.16 -17.13
CA LEU A 366 -29.39 3.41 -16.75
C LEU A 366 -29.35 4.46 -17.88
N ALA A 367 -28.22 4.57 -18.58
CA ALA A 367 -28.11 5.45 -19.75
C ALA A 367 -29.01 4.98 -20.91
N ALA A 368 -29.13 3.66 -21.13
CA ALA A 368 -29.99 3.08 -22.16
C ALA A 368 -31.49 3.18 -21.84
N SER A 369 -31.88 3.11 -20.56
CA SER A 369 -33.30 3.21 -20.15
C SER A 369 -33.83 4.64 -20.10
N GLN A 370 -32.96 5.64 -20.01
CA GLN A 370 -33.32 7.06 -20.12
C GLN A 370 -33.42 7.56 -21.57
N TYR A 371 -33.01 6.74 -22.55
CA TYR A 371 -33.17 7.07 -23.96
C TYR A 371 -34.58 6.71 -24.45
N GLN A 372 -35.51 7.67 -24.42
CA GLN A 372 -36.75 7.59 -25.19
C GLN A 372 -36.52 8.21 -26.58
N PRO A 373 -36.61 7.45 -27.69
CA PRO A 373 -36.62 8.06 -29.01
C PRO A 373 -37.94 8.83 -29.15
N ALA A 374 -37.85 10.15 -29.40
CA ALA A 374 -39.01 10.95 -29.70
C ALA A 374 -39.73 10.36 -30.94
N ARG A 375 -41.04 10.08 -30.80
CA ARG A 375 -41.90 9.64 -31.89
C ARG A 375 -42.35 10.83 -32.75
N ASP A 376 -42.25 10.59 -34.06
CA ASP A 376 -43.00 11.13 -35.20
C ASP A 376 -42.97 12.64 -35.51
N THR A 377 -42.44 13.02 -36.67
CA THR A 377 -43.23 13.25 -37.92
C THR A 377 -42.33 13.84 -39.03
N THR A 378 -42.79 13.66 -40.28
CA THR A 378 -42.11 13.72 -41.58
C THR A 378 -41.64 15.10 -42.09
N SER A 379 -40.40 15.19 -42.63
CA SER A 379 -40.03 15.65 -44.00
C SER A 379 -38.52 15.95 -44.15
N PRO A 380 -37.94 15.87 -45.37
CA PRO A 380 -36.53 15.57 -45.56
C PRO A 380 -35.66 16.83 -45.51
N PHE A 381 -34.68 16.86 -44.60
CA PHE A 381 -33.62 17.88 -44.60
C PHE A 381 -32.28 17.24 -44.98
N GLN A 382 -31.61 17.93 -45.91
CA GLN A 382 -30.35 17.57 -46.55
C GLN A 382 -29.21 17.43 -45.53
N SER A 383 -28.34 16.46 -45.77
CA SER A 383 -27.14 16.18 -44.97
C SER A 383 -26.13 17.34 -45.04
N PRO A 384 -25.62 17.85 -43.90
CA PRO A 384 -24.40 18.64 -43.90
C PRO A 384 -23.20 17.69 -44.01
N SER A 385 -22.32 18.00 -44.95
CA SER A 385 -21.03 17.36 -45.20
C SER A 385 -20.14 17.33 -43.94
N GLN A 386 -19.46 16.20 -43.75
CA GLN A 386 -18.47 15.95 -42.69
C GLN A 386 -17.32 16.97 -42.73
N PRO A 387 -16.82 17.46 -41.58
CA PRO A 387 -15.55 18.15 -41.54
C PRO A 387 -14.41 17.14 -41.75
N GLN A 388 -13.64 17.31 -42.83
CA GLN A 388 -12.34 16.67 -42.96
C GLN A 388 -11.38 17.26 -41.92
N PHE A 389 -10.92 16.42 -40.99
CA PHE A 389 -9.80 16.75 -40.12
C PHE A 389 -8.51 16.79 -40.94
N GLN A 390 -7.89 17.96 -41.05
CA GLN A 390 -6.49 18.08 -41.49
C GLN A 390 -5.58 17.95 -40.26
N PRO A 391 -4.51 17.14 -40.31
CA PRO A 391 -3.53 17.04 -39.23
C PRO A 391 -2.84 18.39 -39.00
N THR A 392 -2.67 18.78 -37.74
CA THR A 392 -1.92 19.99 -37.38
C THR A 392 -0.42 19.80 -37.65
N GLN A 393 0.31 20.89 -37.90
CA GLN A 393 1.78 20.89 -38.12
C GLN A 393 2.59 20.19 -37.01
N GLN A 394 1.99 19.99 -35.83
CA GLN A 394 2.58 19.26 -34.71
C GLN A 394 2.53 17.73 -34.90
N THR A 395 1.53 17.21 -35.61
CA THR A 395 1.38 15.77 -35.91
C THR A 395 2.37 15.31 -36.98
N GLN A 396 2.63 16.16 -37.98
CA GLN A 396 3.62 15.89 -39.05
C GLN A 396 5.06 15.87 -38.51
N LYS A 397 5.40 16.73 -37.54
CA LYS A 397 6.72 16.73 -36.89
C LYS A 397 6.99 15.48 -36.05
N LEU A 398 5.96 14.83 -35.53
CA LEU A 398 6.08 13.64 -34.70
C LEU A 398 6.27 12.38 -35.57
N GLU A 399 5.63 12.32 -36.74
CA GLU A 399 5.80 11.23 -37.72
C GLU A 399 7.20 11.23 -38.36
N GLU A 400 7.76 12.41 -38.67
CA GLU A 400 9.15 12.51 -39.18
C GLU A 400 10.20 12.11 -38.14
N GLN A 401 9.96 12.36 -36.85
CA GLN A 401 10.86 11.94 -35.77
C GLN A 401 10.79 10.44 -35.47
N LEU A 402 9.61 9.81 -35.64
CA LEU A 402 9.43 8.37 -35.49
C LEU A 402 10.09 7.58 -36.62
N GLN A 403 10.01 8.07 -37.87
CA GLN A 403 10.69 7.44 -39.01
C GLN A 403 12.23 7.51 -38.93
N GLN A 404 12.80 8.50 -38.24
CA GLN A 404 14.25 8.58 -38.02
C GLN A 404 14.77 7.63 -36.94
N LEU A 405 13.91 7.17 -36.03
CA LEU A 405 14.27 6.24 -34.95
C LEU A 405 14.13 4.76 -35.37
N GLU A 406 13.28 4.44 -36.35
CA GLU A 406 13.17 3.07 -36.91
C GLU A 406 14.27 2.73 -37.93
N GLY A 407 15.10 3.70 -38.32
CA GLY A 407 16.22 3.54 -39.26
C GLY A 407 17.58 3.25 -38.62
N GLN A 408 17.67 3.10 -37.28
CA GLN A 408 18.92 2.81 -36.58
C GLN A 408 18.80 1.46 -35.85
N HIS A 409 19.01 0.40 -36.63
CA HIS A 409 19.39 -0.93 -36.13
C HIS A 409 20.86 -0.95 -35.68
#